data_AF-A0A961SCS6-F1
#
_entry.id   AF-A0A961SCS6-F1
#
_cell.length_a   1.000
_cell.length_b   1.000
_cell.length_c   1.000
_cell.angle_alpha   90.00
_cell.angle_beta   90.00
_cell.angle_gamma   90.00
#
_symmetry.space_group_name_H-M   'P 1'
#
loop_
_entity.id
_entity.type
_entity.pdbx_description
1 polymer ?
#
loop_
_entity_poly.entity_id
_entity_poly.type
_entity_poly.pdbx_seq_one_letter_code
_entity_poly.pdbx_strand_id
1 'polypeptide(L)'
;MSLITAIAYYALFWWLTLFAVLSIGLRTQDDEGEVVPGTPSSAPAKGGLWKRLLLNTVISGVVFGCWYYATQIMGIGIDSMPRFFD
;
A
#
# COMPACT_ATOMS: atom_id res chain seq x y z
N MET A 1 0.49 -17.44 15.16
CA MET A 1 -0.79 -16.73 14.87
C MET A 1 -1.71 -17.60 14.00
N SER A 2 -3.03 -17.43 14.09
CA SER A 2 -4.00 -18.19 13.28
C SER A 2 -4.02 -17.71 11.82
N LEU A 3 -4.42 -18.58 10.88
CA LEU A 3 -4.51 -18.23 9.46
C LEU A 3 -5.47 -17.06 9.22
N ILE A 4 -6.64 -17.07 9.87
CA ILE A 4 -7.65 -16.02 9.74
C ILE A 4 -7.08 -14.68 10.20
N THR A 5 -6.36 -14.68 11.34
CA THR A 5 -5.74 -13.47 11.89
C THR A 5 -4.65 -12.94 10.95
N ALA A 6 -3.83 -13.82 10.37
CA ALA A 6 -2.78 -13.44 9.42
C ALA A 6 -3.38 -12.80 8.15
N ILE A 7 -4.45 -13.37 7.61
CA ILE A 7 -5.17 -12.80 6.45
C ILE A 7 -5.78 -11.44 6.80
N ALA A 8 -6.37 -11.29 8.00
CA ALA A 8 -6.92 -10.02 8.43
C ALA A 8 -5.85 -8.93 8.53
N TYR A 9 -4.68 -9.23 9.10
CA TYR A 9 -3.56 -8.29 9.12
C TYR A 9 -3.07 -7.96 7.73
N TYR A 10 -2.88 -8.95 6.86
CA TYR A 10 -2.49 -8.70 5.48
C TYR A 10 -3.48 -7.76 4.77
N ALA A 11 -4.79 -7.97 4.94
CA ALA A 11 -5.81 -7.09 4.39
C ALA A 11 -5.68 -5.66 4.94
N LEU A 12 -5.42 -5.49 6.24
CA LEU A 12 -5.17 -4.16 6.84
C LEU A 12 -3.96 -3.47 6.22
N PHE A 13 -2.81 -4.16 6.12
CA PHE A 13 -1.62 -3.62 5.46
C PHE A 13 -1.91 -3.27 4.00
N TRP A 14 -2.61 -4.14 3.28
CA TRP A 14 -2.97 -3.93 1.88
C TRP A 14 -3.84 -2.68 1.68
N TRP A 15 -4.82 -2.43 2.57
CA TRP A 15 -5.64 -1.22 2.54
C TRP A 15 -4.84 0.04 2.89
N LEU A 16 -3.95 -0.03 3.87
CA LEU A 16 -3.10 1.10 4.25
C LEU A 16 -2.15 1.50 3.12
N THR A 17 -1.50 0.53 2.48
CA THR A 17 -0.58 0.80 1.36
C THR A 17 -1.32 1.23 0.10
N LEU A 18 -2.59 0.85 -0.09
CA LEU A 18 -3.34 1.20 -1.30
C LEU A 18 -3.44 2.71 -1.50
N PHE A 19 -3.72 3.45 -0.43
CA PHE A 19 -3.78 4.92 -0.51
C PHE A 19 -2.41 5.55 -0.77
N ALA A 20 -1.35 4.99 -0.16
CA ALA A 20 0.01 5.43 -0.44
C ALA A 20 0.39 5.22 -1.91
N VAL A 21 0.14 4.02 -2.46
CA VAL A 21 0.46 3.67 -3.84
C VAL A 21 -0.40 4.44 -4.84
N LEU A 22 -1.67 4.71 -4.52
CA LEU A 22 -2.55 5.44 -5.42
C LEU A 22 -2.08 6.89 -5.65
N SER A 23 -1.46 7.51 -4.65
CA SER A 23 -0.87 8.85 -4.77
C SER A 23 0.33 8.91 -5.74
N ILE A 24 0.92 7.77 -6.07
CA ILE A 24 2.13 7.69 -6.89
C ILE A 24 1.75 7.60 -8.37
N GLY A 25 2.39 8.43 -9.19
CA GLY A 25 2.35 8.31 -10.65
C GLY A 25 1.03 8.73 -11.30
N LEU A 26 0.29 9.67 -10.70
CA LEU A 26 -0.80 10.35 -11.40
C LEU A 26 -0.20 11.24 -12.50
N ARG A 27 -0.59 10.96 -13.74
CA ARG A 27 -0.27 11.79 -14.91
C ARG A 27 -1.59 12.25 -15.52
N THR A 28 -1.71 13.55 -15.69
CA THR A 28 -2.88 14.21 -16.28
C THR A 28 -2.77 14.23 -17.81
N GLN A 29 -3.88 14.46 -18.51
CA GLN A 29 -3.87 14.63 -19.96
C GLN A 29 -3.01 15.82 -20.38
N ASP A 30 -2.98 16.88 -19.57
CA ASP A 30 -2.11 18.04 -19.77
C ASP A 30 -0.61 17.64 -19.74
N ASP A 31 -0.22 16.75 -18.82
CA ASP A 31 1.16 16.23 -18.73
C ASP A 31 1.59 15.39 -19.96
N GLU A 32 0.63 14.83 -20.70
CA GLU A 32 0.88 14.01 -21.91
C GLU A 32 0.71 14.78 -23.22
N GLY A 33 0.27 16.05 -23.18
CA GLY A 33 0.12 16.92 -24.35
C GLY A 33 -1.05 16.56 -25.29
N GLU A 34 -1.82 15.52 -24.95
CA GLU A 34 -3.00 15.07 -25.71
C GLU A 34 -4.25 15.21 -24.84
N VAL A 35 -4.92 16.37 -24.97
CA VAL A 35 -6.20 16.64 -24.29
C VAL A 35 -7.35 16.28 -25.22
N VAL A 36 -8.19 15.32 -24.80
CA VAL A 36 -9.36 14.90 -25.57
C VAL A 36 -10.45 15.97 -25.46
N PRO A 37 -10.99 16.50 -26.59
CA PRO A 37 -12.04 17.51 -26.56
C PRO A 37 -13.25 17.06 -25.72
N GLY A 38 -13.69 17.91 -24.78
CA GLY A 38 -14.79 17.61 -23.86
C GLY A 38 -14.38 16.92 -22.55
N THR A 39 -13.09 16.62 -22.34
CA THR A 39 -12.54 16.12 -21.06
C THR A 39 -11.75 17.23 -20.36
N PRO A 40 -11.78 17.34 -19.01
CA PRO A 40 -10.91 18.27 -18.30
C PRO A 40 -9.43 17.94 -18.53
N SER A 41 -8.58 18.95 -18.71
CA SER A 41 -7.11 18.76 -18.89
C SER A 41 -6.46 18.05 -17.70
N SER A 42 -7.02 18.22 -16.50
CA SER A 42 -6.59 17.55 -15.27
C SER A 42 -7.03 16.08 -15.15
N ALA A 43 -7.81 15.55 -16.10
CA ALA A 43 -8.23 14.16 -16.06
C ALA A 43 -7.02 13.22 -16.22
N PRO A 44 -7.04 12.01 -15.62
CA PRO A 44 -5.97 11.05 -15.79
C PRO A 44 -5.80 10.66 -17.26
N ALA A 45 -4.57 10.71 -17.78
CA ALA A 45 -4.29 10.36 -19.18
C ALA A 45 -4.47 8.86 -19.47
N LYS A 46 -4.15 8.00 -18.50
CA LYS A 46 -4.20 6.54 -18.65
C LYS A 46 -4.91 5.87 -17.47
N GLY A 47 -5.88 5.00 -17.78
CA GLY A 47 -6.61 4.16 -16.81
C GLY A 47 -5.78 3.00 -16.24
N GLY A 48 -4.62 3.28 -15.67
CA GLY A 48 -3.65 2.30 -15.17
C GLY A 48 -3.99 1.64 -13.83
N LEU A 49 -5.27 1.56 -13.44
CA LEU A 49 -5.68 1.12 -12.09
C LEU A 49 -5.19 -0.30 -11.77
N TRP A 50 -5.27 -1.22 -12.72
CA TRP A 50 -4.81 -2.61 -12.55
C TRP A 50 -3.31 -2.70 -12.24
N LYS A 51 -2.47 -1.89 -12.89
CA LYS A 51 -1.03 -1.85 -12.61
C LYS A 51 -0.76 -1.36 -11.19
N ARG A 52 -1.53 -0.37 -10.72
CA ARG A 52 -1.43 0.16 -9.35
C ARG A 52 -1.90 -0.86 -8.31
N LEU A 53 -2.96 -1.61 -8.58
CA LEU A 53 -3.43 -2.68 -7.69
C LEU A 53 -2.40 -3.81 -7.59
N LEU A 54 -1.77 -4.20 -8.70
CA LEU A 54 -0.72 -5.21 -8.70
C LEU A 54 0.52 -4.73 -7.93
N LEU A 55 0.94 -3.48 -8.18
CA LEU A 55 2.02 -2.85 -7.43
C LEU A 55 1.70 -2.78 -5.93
N ASN A 56 0.48 -2.40 -5.56
CA ASN A 56 0.04 -2.35 -4.17
C ASN A 56 0.14 -3.72 -3.51
N THR A 57 -0.27 -4.79 -4.19
CA THR A 57 -0.23 -6.16 -3.66
C THR A 57 1.20 -6.61 -3.37
N VAL A 58 2.16 -6.25 -4.24
CA VAL A 58 3.58 -6.54 -4.00
C VAL A 58 4.10 -5.74 -2.82
N ILE A 59 3.83 -4.43 -2.78
CA ILE A 59 4.28 -3.54 -1.70
C ILE A 59 3.71 -3.98 -0.35
N SER A 60 2.40 -4.24 -0.27
CA SER A 60 1.75 -4.73 0.94
C SER A 60 2.32 -6.07 1.39
N GLY A 61 2.63 -6.97 0.44
CA GLY A 61 3.28 -8.25 0.72
C GLY A 61 4.66 -8.09 1.36
N VAL A 62 5.47 -7.16 0.85
CA VAL A 62 6.78 -6.83 1.43
C VAL A 62 6.62 -6.25 2.84
N VAL A 63 5.76 -5.24 3.01
CA VAL A 63 5.53 -4.59 4.31
C VAL A 63 5.02 -5.58 5.36
N PHE A 64 4.01 -6.38 5.00
CA PHE A 64 3.49 -7.43 5.88
C PHE A 64 4.55 -8.49 6.19
N GLY A 65 5.33 -8.92 5.19
CA GLY A 65 6.40 -9.89 5.38
C GLY A 65 7.49 -9.40 6.33
N CYS A 66 7.91 -8.14 6.20
CA CYS A 66 8.85 -7.51 7.12
C CYS A 66 8.30 -7.44 8.55
N TRP A 67 7.05 -7.02 8.71
CA TRP A 67 6.39 -6.96 10.02
C TRP A 67 6.21 -8.35 10.64
N TYR A 68 5.80 -9.34 9.84
CA TYR A 68 5.65 -10.73 10.27
C TYR A 68 6.99 -11.30 10.72
N TYR A 69 8.08 -11.05 9.97
CA TYR A 69 9.42 -11.49 10.33
C TYR A 69 9.89 -10.87 11.66
N ALA A 70 9.75 -9.54 11.81
CA ALA A 70 10.14 -8.84 13.01
C ALA A 70 9.39 -9.35 14.26
N THR A 71 8.08 -9.58 14.14
CA THR A 71 7.24 -9.97 15.28
C THR A 71 7.27 -11.47 15.59
N GLN A 72 7.23 -12.33 14.57
CA GLN A 72 7.09 -13.79 14.77
C GLN A 72 8.43 -14.54 14.82
N ILE A 73 9.47 -14.01 14.18
CA ILE A 73 10.78 -14.67 14.11
C ILE A 73 11.77 -13.99 15.05
N MET A 74 11.89 -12.66 14.98
CA MET A 74 12.80 -11.92 15.86
C MET A 74 12.22 -11.70 17.27
N GLY A 75 10.92 -11.93 17.47
CA GLY A 75 10.26 -11.71 18.77
C GLY A 75 10.19 -10.23 19.18
N ILE A 76 10.37 -9.30 18.23
CA ILE A 76 10.24 -7.87 18.48
C ILE A 76 8.74 -7.56 18.59
N GLY A 77 8.26 -7.51 19.83
CA GLY A 77 6.86 -7.28 20.16
C GLY A 77 6.67 -6.11 21.12
N ILE A 78 5.43 -5.90 21.54
CA ILE A 78 5.08 -4.91 22.59
C ILE A 78 5.91 -5.18 23.87
N ASP A 79 6.22 -6.44 24.13
CA ASP A 79 7.01 -6.89 25.28
C ASP A 79 8.47 -6.42 25.25
N SER A 80 8.98 -6.07 24.06
CA SER A 80 10.32 -5.51 23.87
C SER A 80 10.36 -3.98 23.97
N MET A 81 9.20 -3.32 24.14
CA MET A 81 9.19 -1.88 24.42
C MET A 81 9.69 -1.63 25.85
N PRO A 82 10.60 -0.66 26.05
CA PRO A 82 10.97 -0.22 27.39
C PRO A 82 9.69 0.20 28.13
N ARG A 83 9.35 -0.48 29.21
CA ARG A 83 8.25 -0.04 30.08
C ARG A 83 8.71 1.25 30.76
N PHE A 84 8.17 2.38 30.30
CA PHE A 84 8.52 3.70 30.83
C PHE A 84 7.84 4.01 32.17
N PHE A 85 6.82 3.25 32.52
CA PHE A 85 6.04 3.40 33.74
C PHE A 85 5.85 2.01 34.35
N ASP A 86 6.69 1.67 35.32
CA ASP A 86 6.42 0.67 36.35
C ASP A 86 5.97 1.41 37.63
#